data_AF-A0AA42EDA6-F1
#
_entry.id   AF-A0AA42EDA6-F1
#
_cell.length_a   1.000
_cell.length_b   1.000
_cell.length_c   1.000
_cell.angle_alpha   90.00
_cell.angle_beta   90.00
_cell.angle_gamma   90.00
#
_symmetry.space_group_name_H-M   'P 1'
#
loop_
_entity.id
_entity.type
_entity.pdbx_description
1 polymer ?
#
loop_
_entity_poly.entity_id
_entity_poly.type
_entity_poly.pdbx_seq_one_letter_code
_entity_poly.pdbx_strand_id
1 'polypeptide(L)'
;MRRVTTALIVMAATVAAAVAAPGGGVVADDLALYNAAVGDAEARNRAALLAIAERDRPRARAALAALREAFTALADRFGKSHILALKGEPDGVTIMVDVPMRIVTAQMMIDFGRPDVAASSLLAVCRLLVSLHVPPDPSASAACEADRPDRP
;
A
#
# COMPACT_ATOMS: atom_id res chain seq x y z
N MET A 1 -33.36 -16.83 -46.20
CA MET A 1 -32.07 -17.45 -46.59
C MET A 1 -30.94 -16.51 -46.21
N ARG A 2 -30.31 -16.70 -45.04
CA ARG A 2 -29.13 -15.91 -44.61
C ARG A 2 -27.89 -16.79 -44.77
N ARG A 3 -26.96 -16.37 -45.62
CA ARG A 3 -25.68 -17.04 -45.83
C ARG A 3 -24.67 -16.58 -44.77
N VAL A 4 -23.90 -17.56 -44.34
CA VAL A 4 -22.75 -17.57 -43.43
C VAL A 4 -21.53 -16.87 -44.08
N THR A 5 -20.41 -16.82 -43.36
CA THR A 5 -19.00 -16.52 -43.73
C THR A 5 -18.63 -15.02 -43.59
N THR A 6 -17.54 -14.59 -42.92
CA THR A 6 -16.22 -15.20 -42.67
C THR A 6 -15.52 -14.48 -41.51
N ALA A 7 -14.84 -15.23 -40.64
CA ALA A 7 -13.88 -14.72 -39.66
C ALA A 7 -12.51 -14.51 -40.32
N LEU A 8 -11.77 -13.47 -39.95
CA LEU A 8 -10.31 -13.48 -40.06
C LEU A 8 -9.67 -12.55 -39.02
N ILE A 9 -9.00 -13.21 -38.08
CA ILE A 9 -8.14 -12.68 -37.03
C ILE A 9 -6.74 -12.56 -37.62
N VAL A 10 -6.12 -11.37 -37.55
CA VAL A 10 -4.65 -11.23 -37.56
C VAL A 10 -4.30 -10.05 -36.66
N MET A 11 -4.02 -10.31 -35.38
CA MET A 11 -3.29 -9.37 -34.52
C MET A 11 -1.81 -9.75 -34.58
N ALA A 12 -1.02 -8.94 -35.27
CA ALA A 12 0.44 -9.03 -35.27
C ALA A 12 0.98 -8.47 -33.95
N ALA A 13 1.43 -9.34 -33.06
CA ALA A 13 2.18 -8.96 -31.87
C ALA A 13 3.65 -8.75 -32.26
N THR A 14 4.09 -7.49 -32.30
CA THR A 14 5.50 -7.13 -32.38
C THR A 14 6.14 -7.33 -31.01
N VAL A 15 6.89 -8.42 -30.87
CA VAL A 15 7.77 -8.66 -29.70
C VAL A 15 8.98 -7.75 -29.84
N ALA A 16 8.96 -6.61 -29.16
CA ALA A 16 10.13 -5.77 -28.96
C ALA A 16 11.03 -6.44 -27.90
N ALA A 17 12.07 -7.12 -28.36
CA ALA A 17 13.15 -7.60 -27.50
C ALA A 17 13.96 -6.39 -27.00
N ALA A 18 13.66 -5.94 -25.79
CA ALA A 18 14.48 -4.96 -25.08
C ALA A 18 15.74 -5.66 -24.56
N VAL A 19 16.88 -5.28 -25.15
CA VAL A 19 18.23 -5.60 -24.67
C VAL A 19 18.43 -5.02 -23.27
N ALA A 20 18.45 -5.88 -22.26
CA ALA A 20 18.82 -5.54 -20.89
C ALA A 20 20.35 -5.37 -20.81
N ALA A 21 20.79 -4.14 -20.52
CA ALA A 21 22.18 -3.86 -20.17
C ALA A 21 22.45 -4.34 -18.72
N PRO A 22 23.51 -5.13 -18.47
CA PRO A 22 23.88 -5.54 -17.12
C PRO A 22 24.81 -4.47 -16.52
N GLY A 23 24.31 -3.66 -15.59
CA GLY A 23 25.16 -2.65 -14.93
C GLY A 23 24.54 -1.80 -13.83
N GLY A 24 23.22 -1.84 -13.60
CA GLY A 24 22.54 -1.05 -12.56
C GLY A 24 21.63 -1.85 -11.62
N GLY A 25 21.67 -3.18 -11.66
CA GLY A 25 20.64 -4.06 -11.09
C GLY A 25 20.43 -3.94 -9.58
N VAL A 26 21.50 -3.77 -8.78
CA VAL A 26 21.37 -3.84 -7.31
C VAL A 26 20.52 -2.70 -6.73
N VAL A 27 20.60 -1.49 -7.30
CA VAL A 27 19.83 -0.32 -6.80
C VAL A 27 18.41 -0.31 -7.34
N ALA A 28 18.22 -0.71 -8.61
CA ALA A 28 16.89 -0.81 -9.20
C ALA A 28 16.06 -1.95 -8.58
N ASP A 29 16.69 -3.09 -8.30
CA ASP A 29 16.07 -4.22 -7.62
C ASP A 29 15.70 -3.86 -6.17
N ASP A 30 16.55 -3.10 -5.47
CA ASP A 30 16.26 -2.65 -4.11
C ASP A 30 15.09 -1.66 -4.05
N LEU A 31 15.00 -0.75 -5.04
CA LEU A 31 13.87 0.18 -5.17
C LEU A 31 12.54 -0.55 -5.48
N ALA A 32 12.58 -1.54 -6.37
CA ALA A 32 11.40 -2.36 -6.68
C ALA A 32 10.94 -3.15 -5.45
N LEU A 33 11.87 -3.74 -4.69
CA LEU A 33 11.58 -4.46 -3.45
C LEU A 33 11.05 -3.53 -2.36
N TYR A 34 11.57 -2.31 -2.28
CA TYR A 34 11.08 -1.28 -1.37
C TYR A 34 9.63 -0.88 -1.70
N ASN A 35 9.32 -0.49 -2.94
CA ASN A 35 7.95 -0.13 -3.33
C ASN A 35 6.98 -1.31 -3.18
N ALA A 36 7.44 -2.54 -3.42
CA ALA A 36 6.64 -3.73 -3.16
C ALA A 36 6.30 -3.88 -1.67
N ALA A 37 7.26 -3.64 -0.76
CA ALA A 37 7.03 -3.68 0.68
C ALA A 37 6.10 -2.54 1.16
N VAL A 38 6.21 -1.34 0.57
CA VAL A 38 5.27 -0.24 0.82
C VAL A 38 3.86 -0.65 0.39
N GLY A 39 3.68 -1.15 -0.84
CA GLY A 39 2.39 -1.60 -1.35
C GLY A 39 1.79 -2.77 -0.56
N ASP A 40 2.64 -3.65 -0.02
CA ASP A 40 2.23 -4.74 0.86
C ASP A 40 1.63 -4.25 2.19
N ALA A 41 2.26 -3.23 2.80
CA ALA A 41 1.71 -2.55 3.98
C ALA A 41 0.41 -1.81 3.66
N GLU A 42 0.33 -1.09 2.53
CA GLU A 42 -0.89 -0.41 2.09
C GLU A 42 -2.07 -1.37 1.89
N ALA A 43 -1.83 -2.53 1.25
CA ALA A 43 -2.85 -3.54 1.03
C ALA A 43 -3.46 -4.03 2.36
N ARG A 44 -2.63 -4.21 3.40
CA ARG A 44 -3.10 -4.60 4.74
C ARG A 44 -3.84 -3.48 5.45
N ASN A 45 -3.41 -2.23 5.28
CA ASN A 45 -4.14 -1.07 5.80
C ASN A 45 -5.55 -0.97 5.19
N ARG A 46 -5.66 -1.15 3.88
CA ARG A 46 -6.95 -1.16 3.18
C ARG A 46 -7.83 -2.34 3.60
N ALA A 47 -7.25 -3.53 3.78
CA ALA A 47 -7.98 -4.68 4.31
C ALA A 47 -8.56 -4.41 5.72
N ALA A 48 -7.84 -3.67 6.57
CA ALA A 48 -8.34 -3.25 7.88
C ALA A 48 -9.47 -2.22 7.77
N LEU A 49 -9.35 -1.21 6.89
CA LEU A 49 -10.40 -0.24 6.62
C LEU A 49 -11.69 -0.91 6.11
N LEU A 50 -11.56 -1.84 5.15
CA LEU A 50 -12.69 -2.60 4.62
C LEU A 50 -13.38 -3.42 5.72
N ALA A 51 -12.61 -4.13 6.54
CA ALA A 51 -13.17 -4.91 7.65
C ALA A 51 -13.89 -4.02 8.69
N ILE A 52 -13.38 -2.81 8.94
CA ILE A 52 -14.07 -1.82 9.79
C ILE A 52 -15.40 -1.39 9.16
N ALA A 53 -15.42 -1.08 7.85
CA ALA A 53 -16.62 -0.68 7.13
C ALA A 53 -17.70 -1.79 7.14
N GLU A 54 -17.28 -3.04 6.98
CA GLU A 54 -18.13 -4.25 7.07
C GLU A 54 -18.58 -4.56 8.51
N ARG A 55 -18.07 -3.82 9.52
CA ARG A 55 -18.28 -4.06 10.95
C ARG A 55 -17.79 -5.45 11.42
N ASP A 56 -16.84 -6.04 10.71
CA ASP A 56 -16.21 -7.31 11.06
C ASP A 56 -14.98 -7.06 11.97
N ARG A 57 -15.25 -7.00 13.28
CA ARG A 57 -14.21 -6.76 14.30
C ARG A 57 -13.10 -7.82 14.29
N PRO A 58 -13.39 -9.14 14.28
CA PRO A 58 -12.35 -10.16 14.17
C PRO A 58 -11.45 -9.98 12.95
N ARG A 59 -12.03 -9.73 11.77
CA ARG A 59 -11.26 -9.49 10.53
C ARG A 59 -10.44 -8.21 10.60
N ALA A 60 -10.97 -7.14 11.18
CA ALA A 60 -10.24 -5.89 11.36
C ALA A 60 -9.01 -6.06 12.27
N ARG A 61 -9.13 -6.83 13.36
CA ARG A 61 -8.00 -7.17 14.24
C ARG A 61 -6.92 -7.97 13.52
N ALA A 62 -7.33 -8.98 12.74
CA ALA A 62 -6.41 -9.80 11.96
C ALA A 62 -5.67 -8.95 10.92
N ALA A 63 -6.38 -8.06 10.22
CA ALA A 63 -5.78 -7.15 9.25
C ALA A 63 -4.81 -6.13 9.89
N LEU A 64 -5.12 -5.62 11.09
CA LEU A 64 -4.20 -4.74 11.83
C LEU A 64 -2.94 -5.46 12.30
N ALA A 65 -3.05 -6.72 12.71
CA ALA A 65 -1.88 -7.53 13.05
C ALA A 65 -0.98 -7.72 11.81
N ALA A 66 -1.58 -8.10 10.67
CA ALA A 66 -0.85 -8.24 9.42
C ALA A 66 -0.20 -6.92 8.99
N LEU A 67 -0.90 -5.78 9.11
CA LEU A 67 -0.36 -4.45 8.82
C LEU A 67 0.87 -4.15 9.67
N ARG A 68 0.81 -4.42 10.98
CA ARG A 68 1.95 -4.21 11.89
C ARG A 68 3.15 -5.05 11.46
N GLU A 69 2.93 -6.30 11.11
CA GLU A 69 4.00 -7.21 10.64
C GLU A 69 4.64 -6.69 9.34
N ALA A 70 3.84 -6.30 8.34
CA ALA A 70 4.36 -5.78 7.08
C ALA A 70 5.12 -4.46 7.27
N PHE A 71 4.60 -3.54 8.08
CA PHE A 71 5.29 -2.30 8.37
C PHE A 71 6.61 -2.55 9.11
N THR A 72 6.64 -3.49 10.06
CA THR A 72 7.87 -3.88 10.77
C THR A 72 8.90 -4.44 9.79
N ALA A 73 8.49 -5.32 8.87
CA ALA A 73 9.38 -5.86 7.85
C ALA A 73 9.93 -4.78 6.89
N LEU A 74 9.07 -3.83 6.49
CA LEU A 74 9.46 -2.65 5.70
C LEU A 74 10.50 -1.80 6.46
N ALA A 75 10.22 -1.48 7.72
CA ALA A 75 11.05 -0.67 8.58
C ALA A 75 12.41 -1.31 8.91
N ASP A 76 12.44 -2.61 9.21
CA ASP A 76 13.66 -3.35 9.52
C ASP A 76 14.61 -3.41 8.33
N ARG A 77 14.04 -3.62 7.13
CA ARG A 77 14.83 -3.79 5.92
C ARG A 77 15.27 -2.46 5.31
N PHE A 78 14.40 -1.45 5.30
CA PHE A 78 14.60 -0.22 4.52
C PHE A 78 14.59 1.05 5.36
N GLY A 79 14.38 0.95 6.68
CA GLY A 79 14.26 2.10 7.58
C GLY A 79 15.45 3.04 7.50
N LYS A 80 16.67 2.50 7.54
CA LYS A 80 17.91 3.31 7.55
C LYS A 80 18.30 3.85 6.17
N SER A 81 18.01 3.11 5.10
CA SER A 81 18.52 3.38 3.75
C SER A 81 17.56 4.15 2.87
N HIS A 82 16.24 4.02 3.08
CA HIS A 82 15.22 4.66 2.26
C HIS A 82 14.31 5.55 3.10
N ILE A 83 13.72 5.04 4.18
CA ILE A 83 12.74 5.81 4.99
C ILE A 83 13.41 7.02 5.67
N LEU A 84 14.57 6.83 6.30
CA LEU A 84 15.37 7.94 6.87
C LEU A 84 16.13 8.75 5.81
N ALA A 85 16.32 8.18 4.62
CA ALA A 85 17.07 8.80 3.52
C ALA A 85 16.19 9.67 2.62
N LEU A 86 14.88 9.76 2.88
CA LEU A 86 13.98 10.85 2.45
C LEU A 86 14.41 12.21 3.06
N LYS A 87 15.72 12.48 3.05
CA LYS A 87 16.40 13.65 3.59
C LYS A 87 15.97 14.87 2.79
N GLY A 88 15.12 15.67 3.41
CA GLY A 88 14.50 16.88 2.86
C GLY A 88 13.20 17.16 3.58
N GLU A 89 12.50 16.11 4.00
CA GLU A 89 11.32 16.20 4.86
C GLU A 89 11.70 15.86 6.31
N PRO A 90 11.22 16.61 7.33
CA PRO A 90 11.28 16.20 8.75
C PRO A 90 10.60 14.85 9.05
N ASP A 91 10.01 14.19 8.05
CA ASP A 91 9.05 13.11 8.20
C ASP A 91 9.64 11.69 8.30
N GLY A 92 10.90 11.42 7.95
CA GLY A 92 11.44 10.06 8.00
C GLY A 92 11.43 9.44 9.41
N VAL A 93 11.79 10.22 10.42
CA VAL A 93 11.68 9.81 11.84
C VAL A 93 10.22 9.82 12.28
N THR A 94 9.43 10.79 11.82
CA THR A 94 8.00 10.88 12.10
C THR A 94 7.27 9.61 11.63
N ILE A 95 7.54 9.10 10.43
CA ILE A 95 6.90 7.90 9.90
C ILE A 95 7.23 6.66 10.74
N MET A 96 8.49 6.52 11.16
CA MET A 96 8.95 5.39 11.97
C MET A 96 8.31 5.35 13.37
N VAL A 97 7.76 6.46 13.85
CA VAL A 97 7.09 6.56 15.16
C VAL A 97 5.58 6.65 15.01
N ASP A 98 5.09 7.51 14.12
CA ASP A 98 3.68 7.83 13.95
C ASP A 98 2.89 6.65 13.36
N VAL A 99 3.44 5.94 12.36
CA VAL A 99 2.73 4.79 11.77
C VAL A 99 2.49 3.67 12.81
N PRO A 100 3.50 3.17 13.56
CA PRO A 100 3.26 2.20 14.63
C PRO A 100 2.27 2.69 15.70
N MET A 101 2.39 3.94 16.13
CA MET A 101 1.50 4.52 17.15
C MET A 101 0.06 4.60 16.67
N ARG A 102 -0.17 4.96 15.40
CA ARG A 102 -1.51 5.00 14.79
C ARG A 102 -2.12 3.62 14.63
N ILE A 103 -1.32 2.60 14.29
CA ILE A 103 -1.78 1.20 14.20
C ILE A 103 -2.23 0.70 15.59
N VAL A 104 -1.43 0.95 16.63
CA VAL A 104 -1.78 0.60 18.01
C VAL A 104 -3.03 1.36 18.46
N THR A 105 -3.12 2.65 18.17
CA THR A 105 -4.29 3.48 18.47
C THR A 105 -5.54 2.95 17.77
N ALA A 106 -5.45 2.57 16.50
CA ALA A 106 -6.57 2.00 15.75
C ALA A 106 -7.07 0.70 16.40
N GLN A 107 -6.15 -0.19 16.81
CA GLN A 107 -6.48 -1.42 17.52
C GLN A 107 -7.23 -1.13 18.83
N MET A 108 -6.72 -0.21 19.66
CA MET A 108 -7.38 0.19 20.91
C MET A 108 -8.78 0.74 20.67
N MET A 109 -8.96 1.58 19.64
CA MET A 109 -10.26 2.16 19.31
C MET A 109 -11.27 1.10 18.84
N ILE A 110 -10.84 0.08 18.09
CA ILE A 110 -11.68 -1.07 17.74
C ILE A 110 -12.14 -1.80 19.01
N ASP A 111 -11.22 -2.02 19.94
CA ASP A 111 -11.49 -2.72 21.20
C ASP A 111 -12.46 -1.95 22.11
N PHE A 112 -12.39 -0.62 22.08
CA PHE A 112 -13.32 0.28 22.77
C PHE A 112 -14.64 0.52 22.03
N GLY A 113 -14.88 -0.14 20.89
CA GLY A 113 -16.11 0.04 20.14
C GLY A 113 -16.22 1.40 19.43
N ARG A 114 -15.07 2.00 19.07
CA ARG A 114 -14.92 3.27 18.35
C ARG A 114 -14.33 3.06 16.94
N PRO A 115 -14.99 2.29 16.06
CA PRO A 115 -14.47 1.98 14.72
C PRO A 115 -14.30 3.22 13.83
N ASP A 116 -15.07 4.27 14.06
CA ASP A 116 -14.98 5.58 13.41
C ASP A 116 -13.60 6.23 13.60
N VAL A 117 -13.12 6.23 14.85
CA VAL A 117 -11.81 6.79 15.21
C VAL A 117 -10.70 5.90 14.69
N ALA A 118 -10.88 4.58 14.75
CA ALA A 118 -9.93 3.62 14.19
C ALA A 118 -9.73 3.85 12.68
N ALA A 119 -10.82 4.00 11.92
CA ALA A 119 -10.74 4.27 10.49
C ALA A 119 -10.05 5.61 10.18
N SER A 120 -10.32 6.65 10.96
CA SER A 120 -9.66 7.95 10.81
C SER A 120 -8.14 7.85 11.02
N SER A 121 -7.70 7.03 11.98
CA SER A 121 -6.28 6.74 12.21
C SER A 121 -5.66 5.99 11.03
N LEU A 122 -6.35 4.98 10.49
CA LEU A 122 -5.86 4.16 9.38
C LEU A 122 -5.86 4.88 8.03
N LEU A 123 -6.75 5.87 7.83
CA LEU A 123 -6.67 6.77 6.67
C LEU A 123 -5.40 7.63 6.73
N ALA A 124 -5.02 8.13 7.92
CA ALA A 124 -3.76 8.85 8.08
C ALA A 124 -2.54 7.94 7.81
N VAL A 125 -2.57 6.69 8.30
CA VAL A 125 -1.54 5.68 7.96
C VAL A 125 -1.46 5.45 6.45
N CYS A 126 -2.60 5.33 5.76
CA CYS A 126 -2.65 5.13 4.31
C CYS A 126 -1.91 6.25 3.57
N ARG A 127 -2.18 7.52 3.93
CA ARG A 127 -1.51 8.68 3.31
C ARG A 127 0.00 8.68 3.56
N LEU A 128 0.43 8.33 4.78
CA LEU A 128 1.86 8.21 5.12
C LEU A 128 2.54 7.07 4.35
N LEU A 129 1.87 5.94 4.15
CA LEU A 129 2.42 4.84 3.36
C LEU A 129 2.53 5.22 1.87
N VAL A 130 1.51 5.89 1.32
CA VAL A 130 1.52 6.32 -0.08
C VAL A 130 2.64 7.31 -0.37
N SER A 131 2.96 8.20 0.58
CA SER A 131 4.08 9.14 0.42
C SER A 131 5.45 8.46 0.45
N LEU A 132 5.52 7.15 0.77
CA LEU A 132 6.75 6.39 0.73
C LEU A 132 7.08 5.83 -0.66
N HIS A 133 6.16 5.80 -1.63
CA HIS A 133 6.46 5.31 -2.98
C HIS A 133 7.49 6.19 -3.70
N VAL A 134 8.39 5.55 -4.44
CA VAL A 134 9.41 6.23 -5.24
C VAL A 134 9.41 5.68 -6.68
N PRO A 135 8.97 6.47 -7.68
CA PRO A 135 8.37 7.81 -7.56
C PRO A 135 6.98 7.75 -6.89
N PRO A 136 6.41 8.91 -6.48
CA PRO A 136 5.07 8.96 -5.91
C PRO A 136 4.02 8.30 -6.81
N ASP A 137 3.17 7.45 -6.24
CA ASP A 137 2.10 6.75 -6.95
C ASP A 137 0.72 7.41 -6.73
N PRO A 138 0.18 8.14 -7.72
CA PRO A 138 -1.13 8.78 -7.61
C PRO A 138 -2.30 7.77 -7.58
N SER A 139 -2.11 6.55 -8.11
CA SER A 139 -3.13 5.51 -8.07
C SER A 139 -3.29 4.94 -6.66
N ALA A 140 -2.19 4.80 -5.92
CA ALA A 140 -2.19 4.42 -4.51
C ALA A 140 -2.89 5.48 -3.65
N SER A 141 -2.64 6.77 -3.93
CA SER A 141 -3.34 7.89 -3.28
C SER A 141 -4.86 7.81 -3.46
N ALA A 142 -5.31 7.58 -4.69
CA ALA A 142 -6.73 7.49 -5.02
C ALA A 142 -7.39 6.26 -4.36
N ALA A 143 -6.68 5.14 -4.26
CA ALA A 143 -7.17 3.94 -3.60
C ALA A 143 -7.39 4.16 -2.09
N CYS A 144 -6.46 4.84 -1.41
CA CYS A 144 -6.62 5.17 0.02
C CYS A 144 -7.86 6.02 0.31
N GLU A 145 -8.18 6.99 -0.55
CA GLU A 145 -9.35 7.85 -0.39
C GLU A 145 -10.66 7.14 -0.77
N ALA A 146 -10.59 6.08 -1.58
CA ALA A 146 -11.76 5.31 -1.97
C ALA A 146 -12.34 4.47 -0.82
N ASP A 147 -11.49 4.02 0.11
CA ASP A 147 -11.84 3.14 1.25
C ASP A 147 -12.35 3.90 2.48
N ARG A 148 -12.81 5.14 2.28
CA ARG A 148 -13.39 5.96 3.33
C ARG A 148 -14.75 5.39 3.79
N PRO A 149 -14.94 5.10 5.10
CA PRO A 149 -16.16 4.47 5.59
C PRO A 149 -17.39 5.39 5.56
N ASP A 150 -17.21 6.69 5.32
CA ASP A 150 -18.23 7.72 5.21
C ASP A 150 -18.69 7.98 3.76
N ARG A 151 -18.18 7.22 2.79
CA ARG A 151 -18.63 7.31 1.39
C ARG A 151 -20.04 6.68 1.26
N PRO A 152 -21.03 7.41 0.71
CA PRO A 152 -22.40 6.93 0.57
C PRO A 152 -22.54 5.75 -0.40
#